data_AF-A0ABD0QL83-F1
#
_entry.id   AF-A0ABD0QL83-F1
#
_cell.length_a   1.000
_cell.length_b   1.000
_cell.length_c   1.000
_cell.angle_alpha   90.00
_cell.angle_beta   90.00
_cell.angle_gamma   90.00
#
_symmetry.space_group_name_H-M   'P 1'
#
loop_
_entity.id
_entity.type
_entity.pdbx_description
1 polymer ?
#
loop_
_entity_poly.entity_id
_entity_poly.type
_entity_poly.pdbx_seq_one_letter_code
_entity_poly.pdbx_strand_id
1 'polypeptide(L)'
;MRVLGYNQNGEWSEGWVPSNYITPVNSLEKHSCAAEYLLSSLINGSFLVRESESSPGQLSISLRYEGRVYHYRINTASDGKVYVTAESRFSTLAELVHHHSTVADGLVTTLHYPAPKCNKPTVYGVSPIHDKWEMERTDITMKHKLGGGQYGEVYVGVWKKYNLTVAVKTLK
;
A
#
# COMPACT_ATOMS: atom_id res chain seq x y z
N MET A 1 7.92 14.80 -6.03
CA MET A 1 8.87 15.31 -5.02
C MET A 1 10.28 15.03 -5.51
N ARG A 2 11.25 15.90 -5.19
CA ARG A 2 12.67 15.71 -5.54
C ARG A 2 13.37 15.07 -4.35
N VAL A 3 14.12 13.98 -4.58
CA VAL A 3 14.74 13.20 -3.51
C VAL A 3 16.18 12.85 -3.89
N LEU A 4 17.06 12.92 -2.90
CA LEU A 4 18.45 12.45 -2.99
C LEU A 4 18.50 10.99 -2.55
N GLY A 5 18.96 10.11 -3.44
CA GLY A 5 19.11 8.68 -3.21
C GLY A 5 20.54 8.23 -3.49
N TYR A 6 21.01 7.25 -2.71
CA TYR A 6 22.31 6.62 -2.92
C TYR A 6 22.16 5.47 -3.91
N ASN A 7 22.83 5.55 -5.05
CA ASN A 7 22.69 4.59 -6.13
C ASN A 7 23.52 3.31 -5.89
N GLN A 8 23.37 2.32 -6.76
CA GLN A 8 24.07 1.03 -6.67
C GLN A 8 25.58 1.12 -6.91
N ASN A 9 26.05 2.25 -7.44
CA ASN A 9 27.45 2.53 -7.71
C ASN A 9 28.14 3.27 -6.54
N GLY A 10 27.41 3.54 -5.46
CA GLY A 10 27.94 4.26 -4.30
C GLY A 10 27.97 5.79 -4.47
N GLU A 11 27.15 6.34 -5.36
CA GLU A 11 27.11 7.78 -5.63
C GLU A 11 25.75 8.37 -5.25
N TRP A 12 25.78 9.64 -4.83
CA TRP A 12 24.57 10.42 -4.57
C TRP A 12 23.95 10.88 -5.90
N SER A 13 22.66 10.61 -6.07
CA SER A 13 21.89 11.06 -7.24
C SER A 13 20.59 11.71 -6.82
N GLU A 14 20.21 12.78 -7.51
CA GLU A 14 18.94 13.49 -7.28
C GLU A 14 17.93 13.11 -8.36
N GLY A 15 16.70 12.78 -7.97
CA GLY A 15 15.65 12.36 -8.90
C GLY A 15 14.24 12.75 -8.48
N TRP A 16 13.31 12.68 -9.43
CA TRP A 16 11.88 12.86 -9.17
C TRP A 16 11.22 11.54 -8.84
N VAL A 17 10.46 11.56 -7.76
CA VAL A 17 9.67 10.44 -7.27
C VAL A 17 8.26 10.93 -6.92
N PRO A 18 7.21 10.15 -7.21
CA PRO A 18 5.87 10.47 -6.75
C PRO A 18 5.86 10.64 -5.22
N SER A 19 5.24 11.69 -4.71
CA SER A 19 5.22 11.99 -3.28
C SER A 19 4.57 10.89 -2.45
N ASN A 20 3.62 10.16 -3.03
CA ASN A 20 2.95 9.02 -2.41
C ASN A 20 3.80 7.74 -2.35
N TYR A 21 4.97 7.69 -3.00
CA TYR A 21 5.89 6.54 -2.93
C TYR A 21 6.86 6.61 -1.75
N ILE A 22 6.85 7.72 -1.00
CA ILE A 22 7.77 7.95 0.10
C ILE A 22 6.96 8.42 1.29
N THR A 23 7.20 7.80 2.43
CA THR A 23 6.67 8.24 3.71
C THR A 23 7.83 8.60 4.63
N PRO A 24 7.66 9.56 5.55
CA PRO A 24 8.58 9.72 6.67
C PRO A 24 8.78 8.36 7.36
N VAL A 25 9.97 8.09 7.89
CA VAL A 25 10.36 6.80 8.50
C VAL A 25 9.36 6.32 9.57
N ASN A 26 8.61 7.24 10.18
CA ASN A 26 7.62 6.97 11.24
C ASN A 26 6.15 7.08 10.80
N SER A 27 5.86 7.23 9.51
CA SER A 27 4.48 7.41 9.03
C SER A 27 3.89 6.07 8.62
N LEU A 28 2.83 5.65 9.34
CA LEU A 28 2.03 4.48 9.01
C LEU A 28 1.15 4.81 7.80
N GLU A 29 1.31 4.08 6.70
CA GLU A 29 0.52 4.31 5.49
C GLU A 29 -0.98 4.05 5.73
N LYS A 30 -1.81 4.96 5.24
CA LYS A 30 -3.25 5.01 5.47
C LYS A 30 -4.02 4.04 4.58
N HIS A 31 -3.97 2.74 4.87
CA HIS A 31 -4.70 1.69 4.12
C HIS A 31 -5.93 1.18 4.89
N SER A 32 -6.78 2.13 5.29
CA SER A 32 -7.93 1.92 6.20
C SER A 32 -8.95 0.89 5.68
N CYS A 33 -9.39 1.02 4.42
CA CYS A 33 -10.61 0.37 3.92
C CYS A 33 -10.41 -1.02 3.30
N ALA A 34 -9.18 -1.54 3.27
CA ALA A 34 -8.86 -2.73 2.50
C ALA A 34 -8.59 -3.97 3.36
N ALA A 35 -8.59 -3.88 4.70
CA ALA A 35 -8.06 -4.95 5.55
C ALA A 35 -8.74 -6.31 5.33
N GLU A 36 -10.07 -6.36 5.28
CA GLU A 36 -10.76 -7.62 5.00
C GLU A 36 -10.45 -8.15 3.60
N TYR A 37 -10.47 -7.29 2.58
CA TYR A 37 -10.14 -7.66 1.21
C TYR A 37 -8.69 -8.17 1.08
N LEU A 38 -7.73 -7.48 1.67
CA LEU A 38 -6.31 -7.84 1.62
C LEU A 38 -6.02 -9.14 2.34
N LEU A 39 -6.70 -9.39 3.45
CA LEU A 39 -6.53 -10.61 4.21
C LEU A 39 -7.39 -11.75 3.63
N SER A 40 -8.44 -11.48 2.83
CA SER A 40 -9.43 -12.45 2.34
C SER A 40 -8.90 -13.59 1.47
N SER A 41 -7.69 -13.46 0.91
CA SER A 41 -7.01 -14.52 0.16
C SER A 41 -5.75 -15.08 0.85
N LEU A 42 -5.39 -14.56 2.02
CA LEU A 42 -4.17 -14.96 2.73
C LEU A 42 -4.37 -16.18 3.65
N ILE A 43 -3.37 -16.48 4.48
CA ILE A 43 -3.35 -17.66 5.35
C ILE A 43 -3.63 -17.31 6.82
N ASN A 44 -3.81 -18.33 7.66
CA ASN A 44 -3.95 -18.13 9.10
C ASN A 44 -2.69 -17.47 9.66
N GLY A 45 -2.88 -16.51 10.56
CA GLY A 45 -1.77 -15.71 11.10
C GLY A 45 -1.34 -14.55 10.19
N SER A 46 -2.00 -14.35 9.04
CA SER A 46 -1.78 -13.16 8.21
C SER A 46 -2.40 -11.92 8.86
N PHE A 47 -1.62 -10.84 8.96
CA PHE A 47 -2.03 -9.66 9.71
C PHE A 47 -1.53 -8.34 9.12
N LEU A 48 -2.16 -7.24 9.52
CA LEU A 48 -1.67 -5.89 9.27
C LEU A 48 -2.02 -4.96 10.44
N VAL A 49 -1.22 -3.91 10.61
CA VAL A 49 -1.54 -2.79 11.51
C VAL A 49 -2.00 -1.63 10.64
N ARG A 50 -3.14 -1.05 11.00
CA ARG A 50 -3.76 0.08 10.29
C ARG A 50 -4.26 1.13 11.26
N GLU A 51 -4.50 2.33 10.75
CA GLU A 51 -5.33 3.30 11.46
C GLU A 51 -6.79 2.82 11.53
N SER A 52 -7.48 3.20 12.61
CA SER A 52 -8.90 2.95 12.80
C SER A 52 -9.72 3.88 11.93
N GLU A 53 -10.66 3.32 11.18
CA GLU A 53 -11.56 4.11 10.31
C GLU A 53 -12.51 4.97 11.12
N SER A 54 -12.96 4.45 12.27
CA SER A 54 -13.95 5.10 13.15
C SER A 54 -13.31 6.05 14.17
N SER A 55 -11.98 6.04 14.31
CA SER A 55 -11.28 6.84 15.30
C SER A 55 -9.91 7.27 14.77
N PRO A 56 -9.85 8.41 14.07
CA PRO A 56 -8.60 8.95 13.54
C PRO A 56 -7.52 9.04 14.63
N GLY A 57 -6.32 8.53 14.36
CA GLY A 57 -5.20 8.50 15.31
C GLY A 57 -5.18 7.29 16.25
N GLN A 58 -6.18 6.41 16.21
CA GLN A 58 -6.13 5.12 16.90
C GLN A 58 -5.65 4.02 15.95
N LEU A 59 -4.87 3.07 16.46
CA LEU A 59 -4.36 1.94 15.68
C LEU A 59 -5.18 0.67 15.93
N SER A 60 -5.18 -0.23 14.95
CA SER A 60 -5.83 -1.54 15.05
C SER A 60 -5.05 -2.61 14.31
N ILE A 61 -5.03 -3.82 14.88
CA ILE A 61 -4.52 -5.03 14.23
C ILE A 61 -5.69 -5.72 13.54
N SER A 62 -5.53 -6.02 12.25
CA SER A 62 -6.44 -6.93 11.54
C SER A 62 -5.72 -8.25 11.32
N LEU A 63 -6.32 -9.36 11.75
CA LEU A 63 -5.70 -10.68 11.79
C LEU A 63 -6.64 -11.73 11.18
N ARG A 64 -6.11 -12.53 10.25
CA ARG A 64 -6.85 -13.64 9.65
C ARG A 64 -6.68 -14.93 10.45
N TYR A 65 -7.81 -15.58 10.73
CA TYR A 65 -7.85 -16.93 11.28
C TYR A 65 -9.11 -17.67 10.83
N GLU A 66 -8.97 -18.91 10.36
CA GLU A 66 -10.07 -19.79 9.94
C GLU A 66 -11.07 -19.15 8.97
N GLY A 67 -10.54 -18.41 7.98
CA GLY A 67 -11.34 -17.77 6.95
C GLY A 67 -12.09 -16.51 7.41
N ARG A 68 -11.86 -16.05 8.65
CA ARG A 68 -12.41 -14.81 9.19
C ARG A 68 -11.30 -13.81 9.49
N VAL A 69 -11.65 -12.53 9.47
CA VAL A 69 -10.75 -11.43 9.86
C VAL A 69 -11.24 -10.87 11.20
N TYR A 70 -10.32 -10.81 12.16
CA TYR A 70 -10.55 -10.30 13.49
C TYR A 70 -9.86 -8.94 13.63
N HIS A 71 -10.53 -7.99 14.27
CA HIS A 71 -10.02 -6.64 14.47
C HIS A 71 -9.80 -6.35 15.95
N TYR A 72 -8.58 -5.99 16.31
CA TYR A 72 -8.18 -5.67 17.68
C TYR A 72 -7.75 -4.21 17.75
N ARG A 73 -8.34 -3.46 18.68
CA ARG A 73 -7.93 -2.07 18.92
C ARG A 73 -6.62 -2.07 19.71
N ILE A 74 -5.65 -1.28 19.26
CA ILE A 74 -4.44 -0.99 20.03
C ILE A 74 -4.73 0.24 20.87
N ASN A 75 -4.69 0.08 22.19
CA ASN A 75 -4.88 1.15 23.16
C ASN A 75 -3.54 1.76 23.55
N THR A 76 -3.56 3.02 23.97
CA THR A 76 -2.40 3.71 24.54
C THR A 76 -2.70 4.07 25.99
N ALA A 77 -1.85 3.64 26.91
CA ALA A 77 -1.95 3.98 28.33
C ALA A 77 -1.44 5.41 28.59
N SER A 78 -1.72 5.94 29.79
CA SER A 78 -1.31 7.29 30.20
C SER A 78 0.22 7.48 30.25
N ASP A 79 0.97 6.39 30.40
CA ASP A 79 2.44 6.36 30.38
C ASP A 79 3.00 6.23 28.95
N GLY A 80 2.15 6.28 27.92
CA GLY A 80 2.54 6.21 26.51
C GLY A 80 2.72 4.78 25.98
N LYS A 81 2.59 3.75 26.81
CA LYS A 81 2.70 2.35 26.37
C LYS A 81 1.51 1.91 25.55
N VAL A 82 1.75 1.07 24.56
CA VAL A 82 0.73 0.50 23.68
C VAL A 82 0.39 -0.94 24.05
N TYR A 83 -0.87 -1.34 23.89
CA TYR A 83 -1.33 -2.67 24.26
C TYR A 83 -2.62 -3.10 23.55
N VAL A 84 -2.82 -4.40 23.41
CA VAL A 84 -4.12 -5.00 23.04
C VAL A 84 -4.84 -5.51 24.30
N THR A 85 -4.10 -6.22 25.17
CA THR A 85 -4.54 -6.70 26.48
C THR A 85 -3.91 -5.86 27.60
N ALA A 86 -4.65 -5.55 28.66
CA ALA A 86 -4.19 -4.62 29.69
C ALA A 86 -2.99 -5.15 30.49
N GLU A 87 -2.82 -6.47 30.47
CA GLU A 87 -1.77 -7.27 31.11
C GLU A 87 -0.41 -7.14 30.40
N SER A 88 -0.43 -6.92 29.07
CA SER A 88 0.77 -6.90 28.22
C SER A 88 0.93 -5.56 27.53
N ARG A 89 1.75 -4.67 28.13
CA ARG A 89 1.99 -3.30 27.66
C ARG A 89 3.42 -3.10 27.19
N PHE A 90 3.58 -2.44 26.05
CA PHE A 90 4.86 -2.30 25.37
C PHE A 90 5.21 -0.85 25.10
N SER A 91 6.50 -0.52 25.00
CA SER A 91 6.95 0.86 24.79
C SER A 91 6.77 1.29 23.33
N THR A 92 6.82 0.33 22.41
CA THR A 92 6.67 0.59 20.97
C THR A 92 5.71 -0.39 20.31
N LEU A 93 5.15 0.03 19.16
CA LEU A 93 4.32 -0.84 18.33
C LEU A 93 5.09 -2.07 17.83
N ALA A 94 6.40 -1.92 17.57
CA ALA A 94 7.24 -3.02 17.11
C ALA A 94 7.39 -4.11 18.18
N GLU A 95 7.58 -3.72 19.45
CA GLU A 95 7.63 -4.65 20.59
C GLU A 95 6.30 -5.40 20.76
N LEU A 96 5.17 -4.68 20.66
CA LEU A 96 3.84 -5.28 20.74
C LEU A 96 3.65 -6.34 19.65
N VAL A 97 3.99 -6.01 18.39
CA VAL A 97 3.86 -6.95 17.27
C VAL A 97 4.81 -8.14 17.45
N HIS A 98 6.03 -7.91 17.94
CA HIS A 98 7.01 -8.97 18.19
C HIS A 98 6.55 -9.93 19.30
N HIS A 99 5.97 -9.43 20.38
CA HIS A 99 5.39 -10.29 21.41
C HIS A 99 4.28 -11.16 20.84
N HIS A 100 3.31 -10.55 20.15
CA HIS A 100 2.17 -11.25 19.58
C HIS A 100 2.51 -12.16 18.38
N SER A 101 3.73 -12.08 17.83
CA SER A 101 4.20 -13.05 16.82
C SER A 101 4.64 -14.38 17.43
N THR A 102 4.99 -14.39 18.72
CA THR A 102 5.43 -15.59 19.44
C THR A 102 4.30 -16.23 20.25
N VAL A 103 3.43 -15.42 20.87
CA VAL A 103 2.30 -15.87 21.69
C VAL A 103 1.05 -15.08 21.35
N ALA A 104 -0.12 -15.73 21.33
CA ALA A 104 -1.35 -15.05 20.93
C ALA A 104 -1.80 -14.00 21.97
N ASP A 105 -1.70 -14.34 23.26
CA ASP A 105 -1.91 -13.43 24.40
C ASP A 105 -3.15 -12.53 24.27
N GLY A 106 -4.32 -13.16 24.08
CA GLY A 106 -5.61 -12.47 23.89
C GLY A 106 -6.03 -12.26 22.43
N LEU A 107 -5.15 -12.50 21.47
CA LEU A 107 -5.52 -12.62 20.05
C LEU A 107 -6.06 -14.02 19.73
N VAL A 108 -6.79 -14.14 18.62
CA VAL A 108 -7.32 -15.44 18.15
C VAL A 108 -6.20 -16.39 17.72
N THR A 109 -5.06 -15.85 17.25
CA THR A 109 -3.85 -16.59 16.90
C THR A 109 -2.64 -15.63 16.91
N THR A 110 -1.45 -16.15 16.68
CA THR A 110 -0.19 -15.39 16.61
C THR A 110 -0.04 -14.61 15.30
N LEU A 111 0.71 -13.50 15.35
CA LEU A 111 1.00 -12.62 14.20
C LEU A 111 2.18 -13.16 13.38
N HIS A 112 1.92 -14.05 12.42
CA HIS A 112 3.00 -14.72 11.68
C HIS A 112 3.39 -14.01 10.38
N TYR A 113 2.41 -13.58 9.60
CA TYR A 113 2.65 -13.17 8.22
C TYR A 113 2.15 -11.74 7.98
N PRO A 114 3.03 -10.73 7.93
CA PRO A 114 2.61 -9.38 7.59
C PRO A 114 2.01 -9.36 6.18
N ALA A 115 0.84 -8.75 6.04
CA ALA A 115 0.15 -8.66 4.76
C ALA A 115 0.99 -7.84 3.76
N PRO A 116 1.06 -8.25 2.48
CA PRO A 116 1.72 -7.46 1.45
C PRO A 116 1.09 -6.07 1.36
N LYS A 117 1.91 -5.02 1.26
CA LYS A 117 1.41 -3.67 0.96
C LYS A 117 0.66 -3.70 -0.37
N CYS A 118 -0.63 -3.37 -0.34
CA CYS A 118 -1.43 -3.35 -1.56
C CYS A 118 -1.05 -2.16 -2.43
N ASN A 119 -0.54 -2.48 -3.61
CA ASN A 119 -0.36 -1.67 -4.80
C ASN A 119 0.36 -0.32 -4.67
N LYS A 120 1.35 -0.16 -5.55
CA LYS A 120 1.94 1.11 -5.94
C LYS A 120 0.87 2.20 -5.99
N PRO A 121 0.97 3.26 -5.18
CA PRO A 121 -0.09 4.24 -5.11
C PRO A 121 -0.26 4.92 -6.47
N THR A 122 -1.50 5.20 -6.85
CA THR A 122 -1.83 5.74 -8.18
C THR A 122 -1.07 7.04 -8.41
N VAL A 123 -0.28 7.09 -9.48
CA VAL A 123 0.37 8.32 -9.93
C VAL A 123 -0.52 8.94 -11.01
N TYR A 124 -1.01 10.15 -10.76
CA TYR A 124 -1.77 10.91 -11.75
C TYR A 124 -0.80 11.58 -12.72
N GLY A 125 -0.69 11.03 -13.94
CA GLY A 125 0.28 11.45 -14.94
C GLY A 125 1.66 10.80 -14.76
N VAL A 126 2.50 10.88 -15.78
CA VAL A 126 3.88 10.33 -15.77
C VAL A 126 4.95 11.42 -15.65
N SER A 127 4.53 12.68 -15.55
CA SER A 127 5.41 13.84 -15.48
C SER A 127 5.22 14.59 -14.16
N PRO A 128 6.30 14.99 -13.48
CA PRO A 128 6.22 15.85 -12.30
C PRO A 128 5.87 17.32 -12.63
N ILE A 129 5.83 17.68 -13.93
CA ILE A 129 5.54 19.03 -14.43
C ILE A 129 4.04 19.14 -14.74
N HIS A 130 3.39 20.20 -14.24
CA HIS A 130 1.99 20.52 -14.54
C HIS A 130 1.77 20.72 -16.06
N ASP A 131 0.63 20.27 -16.57
CA ASP A 131 0.19 20.40 -17.97
C ASP A 131 1.04 19.74 -19.08
N LYS A 132 1.99 18.87 -18.72
CA LYS A 132 2.70 18.06 -19.72
C LYS A 132 1.96 16.75 -20.04
N TRP A 133 0.85 16.87 -20.76
CA TRP A 133 0.02 15.73 -21.22
C TRP A 133 0.37 15.24 -22.63
N GLU A 134 1.10 16.06 -23.40
CA GLU A 134 1.53 15.70 -24.73
C GLU A 134 2.64 14.65 -24.70
N MET A 135 2.48 13.63 -25.54
CA MET A 135 3.44 12.54 -25.72
C MET A 135 3.63 12.26 -27.22
N GLU A 136 4.81 11.77 -27.58
CA GLU A 136 5.10 11.44 -28.97
C GLU A 136 4.29 10.21 -29.40
N ARG A 137 3.53 10.30 -30.51
CA ARG A 137 2.67 9.19 -30.96
C ARG A 137 3.47 7.93 -31.30
N THR A 138 4.71 8.07 -31.72
CA THR A 138 5.66 7.00 -32.04
C THR A 138 6.05 6.16 -30.82
N ASP A 139 5.90 6.71 -29.61
CA ASP A 139 6.14 6.01 -28.34
C ASP A 139 5.02 5.01 -27.99
N ILE A 140 3.89 5.08 -28.69
CA ILE A 140 2.74 4.18 -28.49
C ILE A 140 2.69 3.14 -29.59
N THR A 141 2.80 1.87 -29.21
CA THR A 141 2.49 0.75 -30.12
C THR A 141 1.04 0.33 -29.92
N MET A 142 0.19 0.60 -30.91
CA MET A 142 -1.20 0.12 -30.94
C MET A 142 -1.24 -1.40 -31.12
N LYS A 143 -2.13 -2.06 -30.38
CA LYS A 143 -2.43 -3.50 -30.46
C LYS A 143 -3.91 -3.68 -30.88
N HIS A 144 -4.58 -4.72 -30.37
CA HIS A 144 -5.96 -5.03 -30.71
C HIS A 144 -6.96 -4.09 -30.04
N LYS A 145 -8.16 -3.98 -30.64
CA LYS A 145 -9.28 -3.19 -30.13
C LYS A 145 -9.83 -3.78 -28.83
N LEU A 146 -10.14 -2.93 -27.86
CA LEU A 146 -10.70 -3.32 -26.56
C LEU A 146 -12.23 -3.41 -26.62
N GLY A 147 -12.80 -4.43 -25.96
CA GLY A 147 -14.22 -4.53 -25.65
C GLY A 147 -15.16 -4.67 -26.85
N GLY A 148 -14.69 -5.18 -27.98
CA GLY A 148 -15.54 -5.50 -29.15
C GLY A 148 -16.32 -4.31 -29.73
N GLY A 149 -15.99 -3.06 -29.37
CA GLY A 149 -16.69 -1.85 -29.81
C GLY A 149 -17.63 -1.22 -28.79
N GLN A 150 -17.84 -1.79 -27.60
CA GLN A 150 -18.68 -1.21 -26.55
C GLN A 150 -18.17 0.14 -26.03
N TYR A 151 -16.88 0.42 -26.20
CA TYR A 151 -16.22 1.66 -25.77
C TYR A 151 -15.91 2.61 -26.94
N GLY A 152 -16.40 2.32 -28.14
CA GLY A 152 -16.03 3.01 -29.38
C GLY A 152 -14.66 2.56 -29.91
N GLU A 153 -13.87 3.50 -30.44
CA GLU A 153 -12.52 3.27 -30.98
C GLU A 153 -11.46 3.32 -29.87
N VAL A 154 -11.41 2.25 -29.05
CA VAL A 154 -10.44 2.09 -27.96
C VAL A 154 -9.57 0.87 -28.21
N TYR A 155 -8.26 1.02 -28.06
CA TYR A 155 -7.26 0.00 -28.35
C TYR A 155 -6.38 -0.28 -27.14
N VAL A 156 -5.91 -1.52 -27.01
CA VAL A 156 -4.74 -1.79 -26.15
C VAL A 156 -3.53 -1.16 -26.83
N GLY A 157 -2.68 -0.47 -26.06
CA GLY A 157 -1.40 0.04 -26.50
C GLY A 157 -0.28 -0.33 -25.54
N VAL A 158 0.96 -0.21 -26.00
CA VAL A 158 2.15 -0.26 -25.15
C VAL A 158 2.89 1.06 -25.27
N TRP A 159 3.08 1.75 -24.16
CA TRP A 159 3.95 2.92 -24.08
C TRP A 159 5.39 2.47 -23.89
N LYS A 160 6.17 2.50 -24.98
CA LYS A 160 7.53 1.96 -25.08
C LYS A 160 8.45 2.51 -23.98
N LYS A 161 8.43 3.83 -23.79
CA LYS A 161 9.30 4.54 -22.84
C LYS A 161 9.24 4.00 -21.42
N TYR A 162 8.07 3.54 -20.99
CA TYR A 162 7.84 3.02 -19.63
C TYR A 162 7.54 1.52 -19.61
N ASN A 163 7.57 0.86 -20.77
CA ASN A 163 7.08 -0.50 -20.98
C ASN A 163 5.69 -0.74 -20.33
N LEU A 164 4.81 0.26 -20.42
CA LEU A 164 3.52 0.27 -19.73
C LEU A 164 2.40 -0.11 -20.69
N THR A 165 1.52 -1.02 -20.28
CA THR A 165 0.30 -1.30 -21.05
C THR A 165 -0.74 -0.22 -20.78
N VAL A 166 -1.29 0.37 -21.83
CA VAL A 166 -2.21 1.51 -21.78
C VAL A 166 -3.45 1.24 -22.62
N ALA A 167 -4.55 1.95 -22.34
CA ALA A 167 -5.72 2.02 -23.21
C ALA A 167 -5.69 3.33 -24.00
N VAL A 168 -5.82 3.25 -25.32
CA VAL A 168 -5.73 4.41 -26.23
C VAL A 168 -7.08 4.62 -26.90
N LYS A 169 -7.72 5.75 -26.63
CA LYS A 169 -8.96 6.16 -27.30
C LYS A 169 -8.63 7.09 -28.46
N THR A 170 -9.05 6.75 -29.67
CA THR A 170 -8.82 7.57 -30.86
C THR A 170 -10.10 8.31 -31.24
N LEU A 171 -9.97 9.58 -31.63
CA LEU A 171 -11.05 10.33 -32.27
C LEU A 171 -10.97 10.08 -33.78
N LYS A 172 -12.14 9.92 -34.41
CA LYS A 172 -12.27 9.98 -35.87
C LYS A 172 -12.52 11.41 -36.30
#